data_AF-A0A3P5WBE2-F1
#
_entry.id   AF-A0A3P5WBE2-F1
#
_cell.length_a   1.000
_cell.length_b   1.000
_cell.length_c   1.000
_cell.angle_alpha   90.00
_cell.angle_beta   90.00
_cell.angle_gamma   90.00
#
_symmetry.space_group_name_H-M   'P 1'
#
loop_
_entity.id
_entity.type
_entity.pdbx_description
1 polymer ?
#
loop_
_entity_poly.entity_id
_entity_poly.type
_entity_poly.pdbx_seq_one_letter_code
_entity_poly.pdbx_strand_id
1 'polypeptide(L)'
;MEITSTPPPQPRQTAIRAAAENLEAAFLSEMMKSAGLGAMEGAFAGGAGEDQFASLMRQEQARMMVEGGGIGLAEHLVRSMSVAP
;
A
#
# COMPACT_ATOMS: atom_id res chain seq x y z
N MET A 1 26.94 14.03 -27.02
CA MET A 1 26.39 13.09 -26.03
C MET A 1 25.68 13.93 -24.99
N GLU A 2 24.40 14.23 -25.21
CA GLU A 2 23.59 14.99 -24.24
C GLU A 2 23.25 14.06 -23.08
N ILE A 3 23.87 14.32 -21.94
CA ILE A 3 23.52 13.72 -20.66
C ILE A 3 22.23 14.41 -20.18
N THR A 4 21.09 13.78 -20.45
CA THR A 4 19.80 14.18 -19.88
C THR A 4 19.81 13.84 -18.38
N SER A 5 20.35 14.75 -17.57
CA SER A 5 20.25 14.70 -16.12
C SER A 5 18.80 14.93 -15.73
N THR A 6 18.07 13.87 -15.36
CA THR A 6 16.77 14.02 -14.72
C THR A 6 16.99 14.71 -13.37
N PRO A 7 16.41 15.91 -13.14
CA PRO A 7 16.57 16.59 -11.88
C PRO A 7 16.00 15.73 -10.74
N PRO A 8 16.62 15.76 -9.53
CA PRO A 8 16.14 14.99 -8.41
C PRO A 8 14.69 15.34 -8.09
N PRO A 9 13.87 14.36 -7.66
CA PRO A 9 12.47 14.61 -7.35
C PRO A 9 12.35 15.67 -6.25
N GLN A 10 11.47 16.64 -6.47
CA GLN A 10 11.21 17.69 -5.50
C GLN A 10 10.58 17.10 -4.23
N PRO A 11 10.82 17.67 -3.03
CA PRO A 11 10.30 17.13 -1.76
C PRO A 11 8.79 16.84 -1.77
N ARG A 12 8.01 17.67 -2.47
CA ARG A 12 6.57 17.47 -2.66
C ARG A 12 6.25 16.22 -3.48
N GLN A 13 6.97 15.95 -4.56
CA GLN A 13 6.74 14.75 -5.38
C GLN A 13 7.06 13.47 -4.59
N THR A 14 8.15 13.48 -3.81
CA THR A 14 8.50 12.38 -2.92
C THR A 14 7.41 12.14 -1.87
N ALA A 15 6.88 13.20 -1.27
CA ALA A 15 5.78 13.10 -0.30
C ALA A 15 4.49 12.56 -0.94
N ILE A 16 4.14 13.01 -2.14
CA ILE A 16 2.98 12.50 -2.90
C ILE A 16 3.14 11.01 -3.20
N ARG A 17 4.32 10.60 -3.66
CA ARG A 17 4.63 9.18 -3.93
C ARG A 17 4.48 8.32 -2.67
N ALA A 18 5.11 8.72 -1.57
CA ALA A 18 5.02 7.98 -0.32
C ALA A 18 3.57 7.89 0.20
N ALA A 19 2.78 8.97 0.07
CA ALA A 19 1.37 8.96 0.44
C ALA A 19 0.55 8.01 -0.45
N ALA A 20 0.81 8.00 -1.76
CA ALA A 20 0.13 7.13 -2.71
C ALA A 20 0.44 5.64 -2.46
N GLU A 21 1.70 5.30 -2.22
CA GLU A 21 2.14 3.93 -1.88
C GLU A 21 1.50 3.45 -0.56
N ASN A 22 1.48 4.31 0.47
CA ASN A 22 0.80 3.99 1.73
C ASN A 22 -0.71 3.78 1.55
N LEU A 23 -1.35 4.55 0.65
CA LEU A 23 -2.79 4.40 0.39
C LEU A 23 -3.10 3.10 -0.37
N GLU A 24 -2.26 2.72 -1.32
CA GLU A 24 -2.37 1.43 -2.00
C GLU A 24 -2.17 0.25 -1.03
N ALA A 25 -1.20 0.33 -0.12
CA ALA A 25 -1.01 -0.69 0.91
C ALA A 25 -2.23 -0.80 1.84
N ALA A 26 -2.80 0.33 2.28
CA ALA A 26 -4.01 0.33 3.09
C ALA A 26 -5.20 -0.30 2.34
N PHE A 27 -5.37 0.04 1.06
CA PHE A 27 -6.39 -0.54 0.20
C PHE A 27 -6.23 -2.06 0.06
N LEU A 28 -5.01 -2.54 -0.26
CA LEU A 28 -4.73 -3.96 -0.39
C LEU A 28 -4.99 -4.72 0.91
N SER A 29 -4.61 -4.18 2.06
CA SER A 29 -4.89 -4.78 3.37
C SER A 29 -6.40 -4.98 3.61
N GLU A 30 -7.24 -4.00 3.25
CA GLU A 30 -8.69 -4.13 3.34
C GLU A 30 -9.27 -5.11 2.31
N MET A 31 -8.69 -5.19 1.10
CA MET A 31 -9.10 -6.20 0.12
C MET A 31 -8.74 -7.60 0.59
N MET A 32 -7.58 -7.80 1.20
CA MET A 32 -7.16 -9.07 1.79
C MET A 32 -8.10 -9.49 2.93
N LYS A 33 -8.44 -8.56 3.83
CA LYS A 33 -9.45 -8.78 4.86
C LYS A 33 -10.79 -9.20 4.26
N SER A 34 -11.25 -8.49 3.23
CA SER A 34 -12.52 -8.77 2.53
C SER A 34 -12.51 -10.11 1.80
N ALA A 35 -11.34 -10.55 1.32
CA ALA A 35 -11.13 -11.87 0.73
C ALA A 35 -11.01 -13.00 1.78
N GLY A 36 -11.12 -12.69 3.08
CA GLY A 36 -11.05 -13.66 4.16
C GLY A 36 -9.63 -14.03 4.62
N LEU A 37 -8.59 -13.33 4.15
CA LEU A 37 -7.22 -13.60 4.60
C LEU A 37 -7.04 -13.24 6.08
N GLY A 38 -6.56 -14.19 6.86
CA GLY A 38 -6.35 -14.02 8.30
C GLY A 38 -7.63 -14.03 9.13
N ALA A 39 -8.76 -14.45 8.55
CA ALA A 39 -9.93 -14.85 9.33
C ALA A 39 -9.80 -16.34 9.65
N MET A 40 -9.70 -16.68 10.94
CA MET A 40 -9.78 -18.06 11.41
C MET A 40 -11.12 -18.22 12.13
N GLU A 41 -12.00 -19.05 11.57
CA GLU A 41 -13.32 -19.32 12.13
C GLU A 41 -13.37 -20.71 12.79
N GLY A 42 -14.20 -20.85 13.82
CA GLY A 42 -14.51 -22.13 14.47
C GLY A 42 -13.89 -22.32 15.85
N ALA A 43 -14.00 -23.54 16.38
CA ALA A 43 -13.63 -23.88 17.76
C ALA A 43 -12.14 -23.72 18.10
N PHE A 44 -11.29 -23.47 17.10
CA PHE A 44 -9.84 -23.28 17.24
C PHE A 44 -9.38 -21.83 16.97
N ALA A 45 -10.31 -20.87 16.86
CA ALA A 45 -9.97 -19.46 16.71
C ALA A 45 -9.43 -18.87 18.03
N GLY A 46 -8.40 -18.03 17.94
CA GLY A 46 -7.72 -17.33 19.04
C GLY A 46 -8.47 -16.10 19.58
N GLY A 47 -9.69 -15.84 19.11
CA GLY A 47 -10.57 -14.76 19.59
C GLY A 47 -10.08 -13.36 19.21
N ALA A 48 -10.56 -12.33 19.93
CA ALA A 48 -10.33 -10.92 19.57
C ALA A 48 -8.84 -10.49 19.54
N GLY A 49 -7.95 -11.23 20.21
CA GLY A 49 -6.51 -10.99 20.13
C GLY A 49 -5.94 -11.37 18.76
N GLU A 50 -6.42 -12.47 18.18
CA GLU A 50 -5.99 -12.97 16.88
C GLU A 50 -6.33 -11.98 15.75
N ASP A 51 -7.53 -11.38 15.77
CA ASP A 51 -7.95 -10.40 14.77
C ASP A 51 -6.97 -9.23 14.64
N GLN A 52 -6.40 -8.79 15.77
CA GLN A 52 -5.41 -7.72 15.78
C GLN A 52 -4.09 -8.16 15.16
N PHE A 53 -3.60 -9.37 15.48
CA PHE A 53 -2.39 -9.93 14.84
C PHE A 53 -2.61 -10.15 13.34
N ALA A 54 -3.78 -10.63 12.95
CA ALA A 54 -4.15 -10.80 11.54
C ALA A 54 -4.16 -9.46 10.80
N SER A 55 -4.60 -8.38 11.44
CA SER A 55 -4.54 -7.03 10.85
C SER A 55 -3.11 -6.57 10.58
N LEU A 56 -2.19 -6.80 11.53
CA LEU A 56 -0.77 -6.45 11.37
C LEU A 56 -0.13 -7.26 10.25
N MET A 57 -0.41 -8.56 10.18
CA MET A 57 0.10 -9.42 9.10
C MET A 57 -0.39 -8.97 7.72
N ARG A 58 -1.68 -8.65 7.59
CA ARG A 58 -2.22 -8.12 6.31
C ARG A 58 -1.59 -6.78 5.94
N GLN A 59 -1.35 -5.90 6.90
CA GLN A 59 -0.68 -4.61 6.65
C GLN A 59 0.74 -4.80 6.12
N GLU A 60 1.54 -5.69 6.72
CA GLU A 60 2.90 -5.96 6.26
C GLU A 60 2.92 -6.66 4.89
N GLN A 61 2.04 -7.64 4.68
CA GLN A 61 1.90 -8.27 3.37
C GLN A 61 1.53 -7.26 2.29
N ALA A 62 0.60 -6.34 2.58
CA ALA A 62 0.22 -5.28 1.66
C ALA A 62 1.38 -4.30 1.38
N ARG A 63 2.20 -3.93 2.38
CA ARG A 63 3.43 -3.15 2.15
C ARG A 63 4.37 -3.88 1.21
N MET A 64 4.65 -5.15 1.47
CA MET A 64 5.53 -5.96 0.61
C MET A 64 4.99 -6.08 -0.82
N MET A 65 3.67 -6.17 -1.00
CA MET A 65 3.06 -6.16 -2.33
C MET A 65 3.32 -4.84 -3.06
N VAL A 66 3.14 -3.69 -2.40
CA VAL A 66 3.44 -2.37 -2.98
C VAL A 66 4.92 -2.22 -3.30
N GLU A 67 5.81 -2.62 -2.40
CA GLU A 67 7.27 -2.64 -2.63
C GLU A 67 7.65 -3.54 -3.82
N GLY A 68 6.92 -4.64 -4.02
CA GLY A 68 7.08 -5.55 -5.15
C GLY A 68 6.47 -5.06 -6.47
N GLY A 69 5.85 -3.87 -6.50
CA GLY A 69 5.25 -3.27 -7.69
C GLY A 69 3.73 -3.08 -7.64
N GLY A 70 3.07 -3.52 -6.57
CA GLY A 70 1.66 -3.24 -6.28
C GLY A 70 0.68 -3.73 -7.35
N ILE A 71 -0.46 -3.05 -7.43
CA ILE A 71 -1.49 -3.24 -8.46
C ILE A 71 -1.61 -2.02 -9.39
N GLY A 72 -0.76 -1.01 -9.21
CA GLY A 72 -0.70 0.20 -10.03
C GLY A 72 -1.53 1.38 -9.50
N LEU A 73 -2.13 1.26 -8.30
CA LEU A 73 -2.98 2.31 -7.76
C LEU A 73 -2.15 3.54 -7.34
N ALA A 74 -0.96 3.35 -6.77
CA ALA A 74 -0.09 4.45 -6.38
C ALA A 74 0.27 5.34 -7.58
N GLU A 75 0.55 4.77 -8.75
CA GLU A 75 0.87 5.52 -9.97
C GLU A 75 -0.29 6.40 -10.43
N HIS A 76 -1.52 5.87 -10.35
CA HIS A 76 -2.73 6.63 -10.68
C HIS A 76 -2.94 7.81 -9.72
N LEU A 77 -2.70 7.61 -8.43
CA LEU A 77 -2.81 8.65 -7.40
C LEU A 77 -1.74 9.73 -7.54
N VAL A 78 -0.48 9.33 -7.78
CA VAL A 78 0.61 10.27 -8.03
C VAL A 78 0.25 11.15 -9.23
N ARG A 79 -0.24 10.56 -10.32
CA ARG A 79 -0.64 11.30 -11.52
C ARG A 79 -1.76 12.30 -11.23
N SER A 80 -2.81 11.90 -10.53
CA SER A 80 -3.96 12.79 -10.23
C SER A 80 -3.59 13.93 -9.26
N MET A 81 -2.64 13.71 -8.35
CA MET A 81 -2.21 14.70 -7.36
C MET A 81 -1.04 15.58 -7.83
N SER A 82 -0.32 15.17 -8.87
CA SER A 82 0.81 15.91 -9.45
C SER A 82 0.38 16.98 -10.46
N VAL A 83 -0.78 16.82 -11.09
CA VAL A 83 -1.38 17.85 -11.95
C VAL A 83 -2.04 18.87 -11.04
N ALA A 84 -1.44 20.06 -10.92
CA ALA A 84 -2.13 21.21 -10.35
C ALA A 84 -3.33 21.59 -11.26
N PRO A 85 -4.46 22.04 -10.72
CA PRO A 85 -5.57 22.56 -11.52
C PRO A 85 -5.17 23.78 -12.34
#